data_AF-A0A1A8IAC5-F1
#
_entry.id   AF-A0A1A8IAC5-F1
#
_cell.length_a   1.000
_cell.length_b   1.000
_cell.length_c   1.000
_cell.angle_alpha   90.00
_cell.angle_beta   90.00
_cell.angle_gamma   90.00
#
_symmetry.space_group_name_H-M   'P 1'
#
loop_
_entity.id
_entity.type
_entity.pdbx_description
1 polymer ?
#
loop_
_entity_poly.entity_id
_entity_poly.type
_entity_poly.pdbx_seq_one_letter_code
_entity_poly.pdbx_strand_id
1 'polypeptide(L)'
;SSSVSSDCQAGCATCSALNGCLSCKPRFFFHLELDGIRQRGTCLSSCPRGYFGARSPLISTCTKCKADCASCFSENFCTRCHPGRFLLRGKCESSCPNGLTANTALRECTECPTGCEQCVRRNMCTRCRADLYHLHGQCHHTCPNNFEPYVQLMQCVPRSEKSFFFDVFFFFNQYFLPSLLTVSSSSLSGWTMDKLGSLCSEKEHGCSQEGGGSPH
;
A
#
# COMPACT_ATOMS: atom_id res chain seq x y z
N SER A 1 -18.98 12.54 67.31
CA SER A 1 -18.03 11.53 66.85
C SER A 1 -18.66 10.82 65.67
N SER A 2 -18.24 11.15 64.44
CA SER A 2 -18.74 10.51 63.22
C SER A 2 -17.53 10.28 62.33
N SER A 3 -16.83 9.18 62.59
CA SER A 3 -15.82 8.62 61.70
C SER A 3 -16.53 8.20 60.42
N VAL A 4 -16.59 9.11 59.44
CA VAL A 4 -16.87 8.74 58.05
C VAL A 4 -15.74 7.78 57.69
N SER A 5 -16.05 6.48 57.58
CA SER A 5 -15.14 5.54 56.93
C SER A 5 -14.93 6.10 55.54
N SER A 6 -13.78 6.73 55.30
CA SER A 6 -13.38 7.23 54.00
C SER A 6 -13.01 6.00 53.17
N ASP A 7 -14.02 5.23 52.78
CA ASP A 7 -13.81 4.10 51.90
C ASP A 7 -13.27 4.65 50.60
N CYS A 8 -12.01 4.31 50.33
CA CYS A 8 -11.36 4.66 49.09
C CYS A 8 -12.19 4.14 47.91
N GLN A 9 -12.10 4.82 46.78
CA GLN A 9 -12.81 4.44 45.56
C GLN A 9 -12.57 2.96 45.21
N ALA A 10 -13.55 2.33 44.56
CA ALA A 10 -13.50 0.89 44.25
C ALA A 10 -12.16 0.49 43.58
N GLY A 11 -11.55 -0.59 44.08
CA GLY A 11 -10.25 -1.06 43.62
C GLY A 11 -9.03 -0.36 44.25
N CYS A 12 -9.23 0.71 45.02
CA CYS A 12 -8.18 1.38 45.77
C CYS A 12 -7.96 0.77 47.17
N ALA A 13 -6.70 0.53 47.55
CA ALA A 13 -6.32 -0.01 48.85
C ALA A 13 -5.97 1.11 49.85
N THR A 14 -5.26 2.15 49.41
CA THR A 14 -4.97 3.34 50.22
C THR A 14 -5.16 4.61 49.40
N CYS A 15 -5.71 5.66 49.99
CA CYS A 15 -6.01 6.92 49.30
C CYS A 15 -5.76 8.14 50.17
N SER A 16 -5.67 9.31 49.53
CA SER A 16 -5.60 10.62 50.16
C SER A 16 -6.55 11.59 49.47
N ALA A 17 -6.98 12.64 50.17
CA ALA A 17 -7.87 13.65 49.61
C ALA A 17 -7.28 14.33 48.36
N LEU A 18 -5.98 14.68 48.42
CA LEU A 18 -5.30 15.44 47.38
C LEU A 18 -4.91 14.59 46.16
N ASN A 19 -4.25 13.45 46.39
CA ASN A 19 -3.67 12.65 45.32
C ASN A 19 -4.60 11.53 44.81
N GLY A 20 -5.77 11.35 45.42
CA GLY A 20 -6.66 10.24 45.10
C GLY A 20 -6.09 8.91 45.61
N CYS A 21 -6.14 7.87 44.78
CA CYS A 21 -5.60 6.57 45.15
C CYS A 21 -4.07 6.57 45.17
N LEU A 22 -3.48 5.96 46.19
CA LEU A 22 -2.04 5.80 46.38
C LEU A 22 -1.56 4.37 46.09
N SER A 23 -2.41 3.37 46.34
CA SER A 23 -2.13 1.96 46.00
C SER A 23 -3.39 1.21 45.61
N CYS A 24 -3.27 0.30 44.64
CA CYS A 24 -4.40 -0.48 44.16
C CYS A 24 -4.49 -1.85 44.85
N LYS A 25 -5.72 -2.34 45.00
CA LYS A 25 -5.98 -3.74 45.35
C LYS A 25 -5.41 -4.68 44.26
N PRO A 26 -5.12 -5.95 44.59
CA PRO A 26 -4.69 -6.93 43.59
C PRO A 26 -5.64 -6.96 42.39
N ARG A 27 -5.10 -7.23 41.19
CA ARG A 27 -5.80 -7.27 39.88
C ARG A 27 -6.10 -5.92 39.23
N PHE A 28 -5.99 -4.80 39.94
CA PHE A 28 -6.17 -3.47 39.36
C PHE A 28 -4.84 -2.89 38.87
N PHE A 29 -4.93 -1.98 37.90
CA PHE A 29 -3.82 -1.19 37.39
C PHE A 29 -3.90 0.24 37.93
N PHE A 30 -2.79 0.72 38.47
CA PHE A 30 -2.64 2.12 38.84
C PHE A 30 -2.55 3.00 37.59
N HIS A 31 -3.32 4.09 37.55
CA HIS A 31 -3.31 5.07 36.48
C HIS A 31 -3.28 6.48 37.08
N LEU A 32 -2.53 7.38 36.44
CA LEU A 32 -2.50 8.80 36.81
C LEU A 32 -3.35 9.57 35.82
N GLU A 33 -4.48 10.06 36.29
CA GLU A 33 -5.36 10.96 35.54
C GLU A 33 -4.92 12.41 35.73
N LEU A 34 -4.87 13.16 34.64
CA LEU A 34 -4.64 14.61 34.68
C LEU A 34 -5.97 15.35 34.67
N ASP A 35 -6.19 16.17 35.68
CA ASP A 35 -7.29 17.13 35.76
C ASP A 35 -6.70 18.55 35.86
N GLY A 36 -6.59 19.22 34.71
CA GLY A 36 -5.84 20.46 34.57
C GLY A 36 -4.34 20.26 34.87
N ILE A 37 -3.86 20.85 35.97
CA ILE A 37 -2.47 20.72 36.46
C ILE A 37 -2.33 19.65 37.54
N ARG A 38 -3.43 19.06 38.03
CA ARG A 38 -3.42 18.09 39.12
C ARG A 38 -3.28 16.69 38.56
N GLN A 39 -2.50 15.85 39.24
CA GLN A 39 -2.43 14.42 38.98
C GLN A 39 -3.15 13.67 40.10
N ARG A 40 -4.10 12.82 39.72
CA ARG A 40 -4.88 12.02 40.66
C ARG A 40 -4.74 10.55 40.30
N GLY A 41 -4.36 9.74 41.28
CA GLY A 41 -4.25 8.30 41.13
C GLY A 41 -5.62 7.63 41.12
N THR A 42 -5.83 6.74 40.15
CA THR A 42 -7.02 5.89 40.03
C THR A 42 -6.62 4.44 39.80
N CYS A 43 -7.52 3.51 40.14
CA CYS A 43 -7.30 2.08 39.96
C CYS A 43 -8.31 1.55 38.94
N LEU A 44 -7.81 1.02 37.84
CA LEU A 44 -8.63 0.57 36.71
C LEU A 44 -8.51 -0.94 36.54
N SER A 45 -9.61 -1.60 36.19
CA SER A 45 -9.61 -3.03 35.81
C SER A 45 -9.00 -3.25 34.43
N SER A 46 -8.97 -2.22 33.59
CA SER A 46 -8.38 -2.22 32.25
C SER A 46 -7.85 -0.83 31.91
N CYS A 47 -6.69 -0.77 31.27
CA CYS A 47 -6.05 0.50 30.95
C CYS A 47 -6.79 1.26 29.84
N PRO A 48 -6.77 2.62 29.87
CA PRO A 48 -7.41 3.44 28.85
C PRO A 48 -6.68 3.36 27.50
N ARG A 49 -7.31 3.89 26.44
CA ARG A 49 -6.70 3.93 25.10
C ARG A 49 -5.36 4.66 25.14
N GLY A 50 -4.37 4.13 24.44
CA GLY A 50 -3.00 4.66 24.44
C GLY A 50 -2.16 4.20 25.62
N TYR A 51 -2.67 3.30 26.47
CA TYR A 51 -1.93 2.68 27.57
C TYR A 51 -2.05 1.16 27.52
N PHE A 52 -1.03 0.46 27.99
CA PHE A 52 -1.03 -0.98 28.21
C PHE A 52 -0.82 -1.31 29.68
N GLY A 53 -1.35 -2.45 30.13
CA GLY A 53 -1.21 -2.88 31.52
C GLY A 53 0.14 -3.56 31.76
N ALA A 54 1.08 -2.86 32.40
CA ALA A 54 2.35 -3.42 32.83
C ALA A 54 2.20 -4.03 34.23
N ARG A 55 2.42 -5.35 34.35
CA ARG A 55 2.43 -6.05 35.64
C ARG A 55 3.85 -6.19 36.14
N SER A 56 4.13 -5.71 37.34
CA SER A 56 5.38 -5.96 38.05
C SER A 56 5.11 -6.64 39.40
N PRO A 57 6.11 -7.29 40.02
CA PRO A 57 5.98 -7.88 41.36
C PRO A 57 5.58 -6.86 42.43
N LEU A 58 5.87 -5.57 42.20
CA LEU A 58 5.63 -4.50 43.16
C LEU A 58 4.28 -3.81 42.91
N ILE A 59 4.01 -3.43 41.66
CA ILE A 59 2.79 -2.70 41.27
C ILE A 59 2.39 -3.03 39.83
N SER A 60 1.09 -3.15 39.58
CA SER A 60 0.54 -3.18 38.22
C SER A 60 0.12 -1.77 37.83
N THR A 61 0.62 -1.24 36.72
CA THR A 61 0.41 0.14 36.29
C THR A 61 -0.02 0.21 34.82
N CYS A 62 -0.79 1.23 34.47
CA CYS A 62 -1.06 1.57 33.09
C CYS A 62 0.10 2.41 32.55
N THR A 63 0.86 1.83 31.63
CA THR A 63 2.01 2.47 30.99
C THR A 63 1.62 2.99 29.62
N LYS A 64 2.02 4.22 29.31
CA LYS A 64 1.70 4.86 28.03
C LYS A 64 2.39 4.11 26.88
N CYS A 65 1.69 3.95 25.76
CA CYS A 65 2.27 3.46 24.52
C CYS A 65 3.34 4.44 23.98
N LYS A 66 4.20 3.94 23.08
CA LYS A 66 5.15 4.79 22.34
C LYS A 66 4.41 5.86 21.53
N ALA A 67 5.07 6.99 21.29
CA ALA A 67 4.48 8.16 20.62
C ALA A 67 3.88 7.87 19.24
N ASP A 68 4.42 6.88 18.51
CA ASP A 68 3.96 6.52 17.17
C ASP A 68 2.78 5.52 17.17
N CYS A 69 2.36 5.08 18.35
CA CYS A 69 1.41 4.00 18.56
C CYS A 69 0.15 4.47 19.29
N ALA A 70 -0.99 4.41 18.61
CA ALA A 70 -2.28 4.78 19.16
C ALA A 70 -2.85 3.74 20.14
N SER A 71 -2.50 2.46 19.97
CA SER A 71 -2.88 1.38 20.88
C SER A 71 -1.82 0.28 20.84
N CYS A 72 -1.41 -0.21 22.00
CA CYS A 72 -0.36 -1.22 22.14
C CYS A 72 -0.77 -2.32 23.11
N PHE A 73 -0.23 -3.51 22.89
CA PHE A 73 -0.33 -4.63 23.82
C PHE A 73 0.82 -4.60 24.84
N SER A 74 1.99 -4.16 24.39
CA SER A 74 3.19 -3.96 25.22
C SER A 74 3.98 -2.78 24.69
N GLU A 75 5.04 -2.39 25.41
CA GLU A 75 5.95 -1.33 24.97
C GLU A 75 6.54 -1.55 23.57
N ASN A 76 6.72 -2.81 23.17
CA ASN A 76 7.34 -3.19 21.90
C ASN A 76 6.34 -3.74 20.87
N PHE A 77 5.07 -3.85 21.23
CA PHE A 77 4.04 -4.41 20.36
C PHE A 77 2.84 -3.48 20.25
N CYS A 78 2.82 -2.72 19.17
CA CYS A 78 1.71 -1.88 18.75
C CYS A 78 0.63 -2.70 18.05
N THR A 79 -0.64 -2.40 18.33
CA THR A 79 -1.80 -2.99 17.65
C THR A 79 -2.50 -1.99 16.74
N ARG A 80 -2.26 -0.69 16.92
CA ARG A 80 -2.79 0.36 16.05
C ARG A 80 -1.86 1.57 16.01
N CYS A 81 -1.47 1.99 14.82
CA CYS A 81 -0.65 3.17 14.60
C CYS A 81 -1.47 4.47 14.58
N HIS A 82 -0.81 5.59 14.88
CA HIS A 82 -1.38 6.91 14.62
C HIS A 82 -1.59 7.14 13.11
N PRO A 83 -2.51 8.04 12.71
CA PRO A 83 -2.70 8.41 11.30
C PRO A 83 -1.39 8.81 10.63
N GLY A 84 -1.18 8.40 9.38
CA GLY A 84 0.05 8.66 8.63
C GLY A 84 1.17 7.63 8.82
N ARG A 85 0.94 6.58 9.62
CA ARG A 85 1.86 5.44 9.80
C ARG A 85 1.18 4.11 9.50
N PHE A 86 1.97 3.11 9.17
CA PHE A 86 1.52 1.76 8.80
C PHE A 86 2.03 0.73 9.81
N LEU A 87 1.15 -0.18 10.22
CA LEU A 87 1.51 -1.28 11.10
C LEU A 87 2.33 -2.34 10.36
N LEU A 88 3.48 -2.69 10.91
CA LEU A 88 4.34 -3.77 10.42
C LEU A 88 4.90 -4.55 11.60
N ARG A 89 4.49 -5.82 11.74
CA ARG A 89 4.99 -6.75 12.78
C ARG A 89 5.00 -6.15 14.20
N GLY A 90 3.93 -5.44 14.55
CA GLY A 90 3.79 -4.79 15.86
C GLY A 90 4.54 -3.45 16.00
N LYS A 91 5.09 -2.88 14.93
CA LYS A 91 5.74 -1.56 14.91
C LYS A 91 5.04 -0.63 13.92
N CYS A 92 5.20 0.67 14.13
CA CYS A 92 4.57 1.70 13.30
C CYS A 92 5.61 2.41 12.45
N GLU A 93 5.61 2.09 11.16
CA GLU A 93 6.55 2.66 10.19
C GLU A 93 5.90 3.83 9.44
N SER A 94 6.69 4.83 9.05
CA SER A 94 6.22 5.91 8.17
C SER A 94 6.00 5.44 6.74
N SER A 95 6.77 4.44 6.30
CA SER A 95 6.69 3.84 4.97
C SER A 95 6.95 2.32 5.04
N CYS A 96 6.30 1.56 4.17
CA CYS A 96 6.54 0.12 4.10
C CYS A 96 7.88 -0.19 3.39
N PRO A 97 8.68 -1.14 3.92
CA PRO A 97 9.92 -1.56 3.27
C PRO A 97 9.67 -2.36 1.99
N ASN A 98 10.74 -2.61 1.22
CA ASN A 98 10.69 -3.34 -0.04
C ASN A 98 10.01 -4.71 0.09
N GLY A 99 9.25 -5.11 -0.92
CA GLY A 99 8.42 -6.33 -0.91
C GLY A 99 7.06 -6.17 -0.21
N LEU A 100 6.83 -5.03 0.46
CA LEU A 100 5.54 -4.69 1.06
C LEU A 100 4.98 -3.41 0.45
N THR A 101 3.67 -3.24 0.59
CA THR A 101 2.94 -2.06 0.13
C THR A 101 2.01 -1.55 1.22
N ALA A 102 1.80 -0.23 1.21
CA ALA A 102 0.94 0.46 2.15
C ALA A 102 -0.53 0.20 1.83
N ASN A 103 -1.22 -0.55 2.69
CA ASN A 103 -2.66 -0.69 2.61
C ASN A 103 -3.33 0.45 3.40
N THR A 104 -3.84 1.46 2.69
CA THR A 104 -4.47 2.62 3.33
C THR A 104 -5.80 2.31 4.02
N ALA A 105 -6.52 1.28 3.56
CA ALA A 105 -7.79 0.86 4.17
C ALA A 105 -7.56 0.19 5.53
N LEU A 106 -6.57 -0.69 5.63
CA LEU A 106 -6.20 -1.37 6.88
C LEU A 106 -5.23 -0.55 7.74
N ARG A 107 -4.50 0.41 7.13
CA ARG A 107 -3.36 1.14 7.72
C ARG A 107 -2.23 0.20 8.15
N GLU A 108 -1.94 -0.78 7.32
CA GLU A 108 -0.92 -1.80 7.57
C GLU A 108 -0.04 -1.99 6.34
N CYS A 109 1.18 -2.49 6.56
CA CYS A 109 2.04 -2.94 5.48
C CYS A 109 1.65 -4.38 5.10
N THR A 110 1.19 -4.56 3.87
CA THR A 110 0.82 -5.88 3.33
C THR A 110 1.81 -6.33 2.28
N GLU A 111 2.04 -7.63 2.19
CA GLU A 111 2.93 -8.20 1.18
C GLU A 111 2.42 -7.94 -0.25
N CYS A 112 3.37 -7.70 -1.16
CA CYS A 112 3.07 -7.67 -2.59
C CYS A 112 2.74 -9.08 -3.11
N PRO A 113 2.09 -9.19 -4.29
CA PRO A 113 1.88 -10.46 -4.98
C PRO A 113 3.15 -11.30 -5.11
N THR A 114 2.96 -12.61 -5.21
CA THR A 114 4.02 -13.55 -5.56
C THR A 114 4.75 -13.09 -6.82
N GLY A 115 6.08 -13.08 -6.78
CA GLY A 115 6.92 -12.65 -7.89
C GLY A 115 7.04 -11.12 -8.06
N CYS A 116 6.34 -10.32 -7.26
CA CYS A 116 6.43 -8.87 -7.27
C CYS A 116 7.42 -8.36 -6.21
N GLU A 117 8.31 -7.45 -6.59
CA GLU A 117 9.26 -6.79 -5.70
C GLU A 117 8.72 -5.44 -5.18
N GLN A 118 8.02 -4.70 -6.02
CA GLN A 118 7.39 -3.43 -5.68
C GLN A 118 5.99 -3.34 -6.27
N CYS A 119 5.01 -2.98 -5.45
CA CYS A 119 3.62 -2.84 -5.85
C CYS A 119 2.99 -1.60 -5.21
N VAL A 120 2.04 -0.99 -5.93
CA VAL A 120 1.26 0.14 -5.43
C VAL A 120 0.03 -0.34 -4.67
N ARG A 121 -0.52 -1.49 -5.07
CA ARG A 121 -1.61 -2.20 -4.39
C ARG A 121 -1.37 -3.69 -4.50
N ARG A 122 -2.14 -4.47 -3.74
CA ARG A 122 -2.11 -5.95 -3.80
C ARG A 122 -2.31 -6.50 -5.22
N ASN A 123 -2.95 -5.81 -6.16
CA ASN A 123 -3.14 -6.31 -7.53
C ASN A 123 -2.41 -5.50 -8.61
N MET A 124 -1.50 -4.60 -8.21
CA MET A 124 -0.80 -3.71 -9.15
C MET A 124 0.69 -3.68 -8.84
N CYS A 125 1.41 -4.62 -9.43
CA CYS A 125 2.86 -4.67 -9.39
C CYS A 125 3.46 -3.62 -10.33
N THR A 126 4.53 -2.95 -9.89
CA THR A 126 5.31 -2.01 -10.71
C THR A 126 6.69 -2.54 -11.02
N ARG A 127 7.22 -3.46 -10.21
CA ARG A 127 8.50 -4.12 -10.46
C ARG A 127 8.44 -5.59 -10.08
N CYS A 128 8.69 -6.47 -11.04
CA CYS A 128 8.80 -7.91 -10.80
C CYS A 128 10.18 -8.27 -10.26
N ARG A 129 10.27 -9.41 -9.56
CA ARG A 129 11.56 -10.00 -9.18
C ARG A 129 12.33 -10.41 -10.44
N ALA A 130 13.63 -10.63 -10.28
CA ALA A 130 14.48 -11.18 -11.33
C ALA A 130 13.84 -12.42 -11.97
N ASP A 131 14.00 -12.56 -13.28
CA ASP A 131 13.50 -13.67 -14.10
C ASP A 131 11.97 -13.74 -14.30
N LEU A 132 11.23 -12.71 -13.90
CA LEU A 132 9.81 -12.55 -14.24
C LEU A 132 9.58 -11.36 -15.18
N TYR A 133 8.63 -11.53 -16.10
CA TYR A 133 8.18 -10.49 -17.02
C TYR A 133 6.93 -9.81 -16.48
N HIS A 134 6.95 -8.47 -16.51
CA HIS A 134 5.79 -7.66 -16.13
C HIS A 134 4.78 -7.57 -17.27
N LEU A 135 3.50 -7.78 -16.94
CA LEU A 135 2.37 -7.58 -17.85
C LEU A 135 1.15 -7.14 -17.06
N HIS A 136 0.53 -6.01 -17.44
CA HIS A 136 -0.72 -5.51 -16.85
C HIS A 136 -0.76 -5.50 -15.30
N GLY A 137 0.36 -5.18 -14.65
CA GLY A 137 0.44 -5.13 -13.19
C GLY A 137 0.65 -6.49 -12.51
N GLN A 138 0.93 -7.55 -13.28
CA GLN A 138 1.24 -8.89 -12.81
C GLN A 138 2.62 -9.33 -13.30
N CYS A 139 3.17 -10.35 -12.64
CA CYS A 139 4.48 -10.91 -12.94
C CYS A 139 4.31 -12.35 -13.40
N HIS A 140 4.89 -12.67 -14.55
CA HIS A 140 4.77 -13.99 -15.17
C HIS A 140 6.16 -14.58 -15.43
N HIS A 141 6.31 -15.89 -15.22
CA HIS A 141 7.53 -16.61 -15.61
C HIS A 141 7.64 -16.76 -17.13
N THR A 142 6.51 -16.93 -17.81
CA THR A 142 6.39 -16.98 -19.27
C THR A 142 5.27 -16.04 -19.73
N CYS A 143 5.53 -15.26 -20.78
CA CYS A 143 4.52 -14.35 -21.31
C CYS A 143 3.31 -15.14 -21.85
N PRO A 144 2.07 -14.70 -21.55
CA PRO A 144 0.86 -15.31 -22.10
C PRO A 144 0.80 -15.26 -23.63
N ASN A 145 -0.09 -16.07 -24.22
CA ASN A 145 -0.34 -16.09 -25.66
C ASN A 145 -0.64 -14.66 -26.17
N ASN A 146 -0.09 -14.31 -27.34
CA ASN A 146 -0.10 -12.98 -27.97
C ASN A 146 0.91 -11.96 -27.42
N PHE A 147 1.74 -12.34 -26.44
CA PHE A 147 2.82 -11.51 -25.96
C PHE A 147 4.17 -12.22 -26.12
N GLU A 148 5.23 -11.45 -26.37
CA GLU A 148 6.61 -11.94 -26.44
C GLU A 148 7.47 -11.28 -25.34
N PRO A 149 8.46 -12.00 -24.78
CA PRO A 149 9.33 -11.45 -23.74
C PRO A 149 10.29 -10.41 -24.32
N TYR A 150 10.33 -9.22 -23.70
CA TYR A 150 11.29 -8.17 -24.00
C TYR A 150 12.35 -8.11 -22.89
N VAL A 151 13.46 -8.81 -23.11
CA VAL A 151 14.52 -9.07 -22.10
C VAL A 151 15.23 -7.80 -21.61
N GLN A 152 15.35 -6.75 -22.43
CA GLN A 152 15.96 -5.49 -22.00
C GLN A 152 15.15 -4.78 -20.90
N LEU A 153 13.83 -4.92 -20.91
CA LEU A 153 12.93 -4.20 -20.00
C LEU A 153 12.21 -5.13 -19.02
N MET A 154 12.42 -6.45 -19.12
CA MET A 154 11.74 -7.49 -18.35
C MET A 154 10.21 -7.32 -18.39
N GLN A 155 9.67 -7.11 -19.59
CA GLN A 155 8.24 -6.89 -19.84
C GLN A 155 7.73 -7.82 -20.94
N CYS A 156 6.44 -8.11 -20.94
CA CYS A 156 5.76 -8.77 -22.03
C CYS A 156 5.19 -7.72 -23.00
N VAL A 157 5.58 -7.78 -24.27
CA VAL A 157 5.10 -6.86 -25.31
C VAL A 157 4.15 -7.57 -26.28
N PRO A 158 3.10 -6.92 -26.79
CA PRO A 158 2.15 -7.54 -27.70
C PRO A 158 2.82 -7.92 -29.02
N ARG A 159 2.49 -9.11 -29.53
CA ARG A 159 3.03 -9.64 -30.79
C ARG A 159 2.58 -8.82 -32.01
N SER A 160 1.44 -8.13 -31.91
CA SER A 160 0.87 -7.30 -32.98
C SER A 160 1.63 -5.99 -33.25
N GLU A 161 2.44 -5.50 -32.31
CA GLU A 161 3.25 -4.29 -32.54
C GLU A 161 4.50 -4.54 -33.37
N LYS A 162 4.89 -5.82 -33.54
CA LYS A 162 5.84 -6.19 -34.60
C LYS A 162 5.23 -6.10 -35.99
N SER A 163 3.90 -6.22 -36.11
CA SER A 163 3.20 -6.05 -37.39
C SER A 163 3.17 -4.58 -37.76
N PHE A 164 2.83 -3.65 -36.86
CA PHE A 164 2.78 -2.23 -37.21
C PHE A 164 4.14 -1.64 -37.64
N PHE A 165 5.26 -2.07 -37.05
CA PHE A 165 6.58 -1.60 -37.51
C PHE A 165 6.94 -2.18 -38.89
N PHE A 166 6.61 -3.44 -39.16
CA PHE A 166 6.79 -4.03 -40.48
C PHE A 166 5.81 -3.45 -41.52
N ASP A 167 4.55 -3.26 -41.17
CA ASP A 167 3.49 -2.75 -42.02
C ASP A 167 3.72 -1.27 -42.34
N VAL A 168 4.10 -0.41 -41.38
CA VAL A 168 4.45 0.98 -41.68
C VAL A 168 5.74 1.07 -42.50
N PHE A 169 6.75 0.23 -42.22
CA PHE A 169 7.99 0.19 -42.99
C PHE A 169 7.77 -0.35 -44.42
N PHE A 170 6.88 -1.34 -44.61
CA PHE A 170 6.46 -1.84 -45.92
C PHE A 170 5.55 -0.86 -46.65
N PHE A 171 4.59 -0.20 -45.99
CA PHE A 171 3.75 0.84 -46.61
C PHE A 171 4.60 2.04 -47.06
N PHE A 172 5.58 2.49 -46.27
CA PHE A 172 6.53 3.52 -46.72
C PHE A 172 7.43 3.02 -47.87
N ASN A 173 7.90 1.76 -47.86
CA ASN A 173 8.68 1.23 -48.98
C ASN A 173 7.84 1.00 -50.26
N GLN A 174 6.57 0.62 -50.13
CA GLN A 174 5.69 0.27 -51.25
C GLN A 174 5.02 1.48 -51.91
N TYR A 175 4.82 2.58 -51.18
CA TYR A 175 4.18 3.80 -51.68
C TYR A 175 5.11 5.02 -51.81
N PHE A 176 6.25 5.08 -51.11
CA PHE A 176 7.18 6.22 -51.15
C PHE A 176 8.51 5.96 -51.87
N LEU A 177 8.73 4.76 -52.39
CA LEU A 177 9.82 4.47 -53.33
C LEU A 177 9.21 3.78 -54.56
N PRO A 178 9.07 4.55 -55.66
CA PRO A 178 10.19 4.54 -56.59
C PRO A 178 10.44 5.94 -57.11
N SER A 179 11.37 6.67 -56.49
CA SER A 179 12.35 7.55 -57.14
C SER A 179 13.05 8.42 -56.11
N LEU A 180 14.38 8.35 -56.17
CA LEU A 180 15.36 9.31 -55.67
C LEU A 180 15.79 9.18 -54.20
N LEU A 181 17.08 8.85 -54.13
CA LEU A 181 17.95 8.79 -52.97
C LEU A 181 17.91 10.07 -52.13
N THR A 182 18.27 9.87 -50.85
CA THR A 182 18.67 10.85 -49.82
C THR A 182 17.56 11.45 -48.95
N VAL A 183 17.37 10.87 -47.76
CA VAL A 183 17.08 11.67 -46.56
C VAL A 183 17.98 11.16 -45.44
N SER A 184 18.85 12.05 -44.95
CA SER A 184 19.77 11.82 -43.84
C SER A 184 19.03 11.64 -42.50
N SER A 185 19.66 10.88 -41.61
CA SER A 185 19.20 10.37 -40.32
C SER A 185 18.93 11.42 -39.21
N SER A 186 18.47 12.63 -39.50
CA SER A 186 18.48 13.75 -38.53
C SER A 186 17.15 14.46 -38.26
N SER A 187 15.98 13.91 -38.58
CA SER A 187 14.70 14.50 -38.12
C SER A 187 13.58 13.47 -37.93
N LEU A 188 13.69 12.67 -36.87
CA LEU A 188 12.56 11.94 -36.29
C LEU A 188 12.38 12.27 -34.80
N SER A 189 12.89 13.42 -34.35
CA SER A 189 12.50 14.04 -33.09
C SER A 189 11.28 14.93 -33.32
N GLY A 190 10.07 14.38 -33.32
CA GLY A 190 8.87 15.24 -33.40
C GLY A 190 7.52 14.58 -33.64
N TRP A 191 7.40 13.26 -33.74
CA TRP A 191 6.10 12.62 -33.96
C TRP A 191 5.57 12.06 -32.65
N THR A 192 4.71 12.82 -31.97
CA THR A 192 3.89 12.32 -30.87
C THR A 192 2.66 11.57 -31.42
N MET A 193 2.26 10.51 -30.71
CA MET A 193 1.17 9.58 -31.05
C MET A 193 -0.23 10.21 -31.09
N ASP A 194 -0.37 11.52 -30.81
CA ASP A 194 -1.67 12.19 -30.74
C ASP A 194 -2.22 12.66 -32.10
N LYS A 195 -1.40 12.67 -33.17
CA LYS A 195 -1.85 13.07 -34.52
C LYS A 195 -2.33 11.93 -35.42
N LEU A 196 -2.08 10.67 -35.06
CA LEU A 196 -2.54 9.51 -35.84
C LEU A 196 -3.98 9.07 -35.49
N GLY A 197 -4.51 9.48 -34.33
CA GLY A 197 -5.92 9.24 -33.98
C GLY A 197 -6.92 10.08 -34.79
N SER A 198 -6.50 11.20 -35.37
CA SER A 198 -7.41 12.09 -36.14
C SER A 198 -7.57 11.70 -37.61
N LEU A 199 -6.86 10.69 -38.11
CA LEU A 199 -7.01 10.20 -39.49
C LEU A 199 -7.99 9.02 -39.63
N CYS A 200 -8.53 8.50 -38.52
CA CYS A 200 -9.51 7.41 -38.52
C CYS A 200 -10.98 7.85 -38.46
N SER A 201 -11.30 9.15 -38.64
CA SER A 201 -12.69 9.62 -38.57
C SER A 201 -13.29 10.16 -39.89
N GLU A 202 -12.56 10.15 -41.00
CA GLU A 202 -13.09 10.58 -42.31
C GLU A 202 -12.64 9.64 -43.41
N LYS A 203 -13.22 8.44 -43.43
CA LYS A 203 -13.62 7.69 -44.63
C LYS A 203 -14.34 6.44 -44.16
N GLU A 204 -15.65 6.58 -43.93
CA GLU A 204 -16.54 5.44 -44.11
C GLU A 204 -16.36 4.94 -45.54
N HIS A 205 -15.71 3.79 -45.68
CA HIS A 205 -16.15 2.70 -46.54
C HIS A 205 -15.18 1.52 -46.37
N GLY A 206 -15.68 0.45 -45.76
CA GLY A 206 -15.14 -0.90 -45.98
C GLY A 206 -14.49 -1.58 -44.78
N CYS A 207 -15.21 -1.72 -43.67
CA CYS A 207 -14.92 -2.76 -42.67
C CYS A 207 -16.01 -3.85 -42.76
N SER A 208 -15.59 -5.11 -42.92
CA SER A 208 -16.40 -6.36 -42.86
C SER A 208 -17.34 -6.58 -44.07
N GLN A 209 -17.47 -7.75 -44.70
CA GLN A 209 -17.60 -9.12 -44.19
C GLN A 209 -17.46 -10.16 -45.35
N GLU A 210 -16.93 -11.36 -45.09
CA GLU A 210 -17.08 -12.53 -45.98
C GLU A 210 -18.54 -13.07 -45.94
N GLY A 211 -19.09 -13.51 -47.09
CA GLY A 211 -20.35 -14.27 -47.11
C GLY A 211 -21.01 -14.48 -48.49
N GLY A 212 -20.58 -15.52 -49.21
CA GLY A 212 -21.41 -16.47 -50.00
C GLY A 212 -22.28 -16.02 -51.19
N GLY A 213 -22.04 -16.62 -52.37
CA GLY A 213 -23.05 -16.81 -53.44
C GLY A 213 -22.51 -16.71 -54.87
N SER A 214 -22.35 -17.85 -55.55
CA SER A 214 -21.90 -17.98 -56.96
C SER A 214 -23.02 -17.73 -57.99
N PRO A 215 -22.70 -17.59 -59.30
CA PRO A 215 -23.53 -16.90 -60.30
C PRO A 215 -24.45 -17.83 -61.11
N HIS A 216 -25.52 -17.22 -61.67
CA HIS A 216 -26.42 -17.68 -62.76
C HIS A 216 -27.02 -19.09 -62.69
#